data_AF-A0A0C4F2X2-F1
#
_entry.id   AF-A0A0C4F2X2-F1
#
_cell.length_a   1.000
_cell.length_b   1.000
_cell.length_c   1.000
_cell.angle_alpha   90.00
_cell.angle_beta   90.00
_cell.angle_gamma   90.00
#
_symmetry.space_group_name_H-M   'P 1'
#
loop_
_entity.id
_entity.type
_entity.pdbx_description
1 polymer ?
#
loop_
_entity_poly.entity_id
_entity_poly.type
_entity_poly.pdbx_seq_one_letter_code
_entity_poly.pdbx_strand_id
1 'polypeptide(L)'
;MVVGKLRMKNTDDNHQSSQINKPRKRRQRTRSPSIDPPPEPYGPGNVMDEFPSGSSSGSRALKADKGKSRQQPGQAADELVIQWTTTSSGIANQLLSLPSMSSSDFQTKLRDALNADNEDLRLESLLEDEVTLPRRWQDHQSRAHAHSDLNGHQLARLEPAEYEEYIRKRMWSQSHQKNYLYLKDQEEQKRKAREEAQQARKKQRADAKLRAERESLKQANQKLKSQQRCRDAYTRRWELLNYLLNSDGSKAETAGEGESGSRQKLKDEMGQVIEFEEIPWPVYPPSESDDPISAVERLNISSIREFLVGHLADDRSTAPARKKIIRHLADDRSTAPARKKIIRAALLSYHPDRFDRLVHRVKDIDKAPQKAKEWGLRVSQVLNELNQTID
;
A
#
# COMPACT_ATOMS: atom_id res chain seq x y z
N MET A 1 -74.73 -9.12 0.80
CA MET A 1 -73.56 -8.58 1.54
C MET A 1 -73.23 -9.53 2.67
N VAL A 2 -72.16 -10.31 2.54
CA VAL A 2 -71.66 -11.20 3.60
C VAL A 2 -70.18 -10.89 3.73
N VAL A 3 -69.82 -10.22 4.82
CA VAL A 3 -68.44 -9.80 5.12
C VAL A 3 -67.77 -10.96 5.86
N GLY A 4 -66.93 -11.72 5.14
CA GLY A 4 -66.12 -12.79 5.72
C GLY A 4 -64.98 -12.22 6.55
N LYS A 5 -65.00 -12.44 7.87
CA LYS A 5 -63.90 -12.11 8.78
C LYS A 5 -62.71 -13.04 8.52
N LEU A 6 -61.61 -12.48 8.04
CA LEU A 6 -60.32 -13.16 7.90
C LEU A 6 -59.70 -13.34 9.29
N ARG A 7 -59.56 -14.58 9.76
CA ARG A 7 -58.92 -14.92 11.04
C ARG A 7 -57.46 -15.28 10.75
N MET A 8 -56.53 -14.37 11.10
CA MET A 8 -55.09 -14.65 11.03
C MET A 8 -54.69 -15.62 12.14
N LYS A 9 -53.92 -16.66 11.79
CA LYS A 9 -53.28 -17.55 12.75
C LYS A 9 -51.93 -16.94 13.17
N ASN A 10 -51.70 -16.87 14.47
CA ASN A 10 -50.41 -16.50 15.06
C ASN A 10 -49.39 -17.60 14.74
N THR A 11 -48.22 -17.20 14.26
CA THR A 11 -47.03 -18.05 14.17
C THR A 11 -46.29 -17.94 15.50
N ASP A 12 -46.23 -19.06 16.22
CA ASP A 12 -45.37 -19.21 17.40
C ASP A 12 -43.91 -19.23 16.94
N ASP A 13 -43.16 -18.20 17.35
CA ASP A 13 -41.69 -18.20 17.33
C ASP A 13 -41.20 -19.19 18.39
N ASN A 14 -40.75 -20.37 17.97
CA ASN A 14 -40.04 -21.29 18.84
C ASN A 14 -38.71 -21.73 18.21
N HIS A 15 -37.65 -21.47 18.96
CA HIS A 15 -36.24 -21.65 18.64
C HIS A 15 -35.87 -23.08 18.23
N GLN A 16 -35.02 -23.23 17.19
CA GLN A 16 -33.88 -24.16 17.22
C GLN A 16 -32.73 -23.63 16.36
N SER A 17 -31.66 -23.17 17.02
CA SER A 17 -30.35 -22.92 16.42
C SER A 17 -29.67 -24.27 16.12
N SER A 18 -29.87 -24.77 14.91
CA SER A 18 -29.09 -25.91 14.41
C SER A 18 -27.64 -25.47 14.17
N GLN A 19 -26.77 -25.80 15.11
CA GLN A 19 -25.32 -25.85 14.90
C GLN A 19 -25.01 -26.93 13.86
N ILE A 20 -25.01 -26.55 12.59
CA ILE A 20 -24.50 -27.40 11.50
C ILE A 20 -22.98 -27.26 11.49
N ASN A 21 -22.31 -28.10 12.29
CA ASN A 21 -20.90 -28.42 12.10
C ASN A 21 -20.73 -29.07 10.72
N LYS A 22 -20.32 -28.29 9.73
CA LYS A 22 -19.94 -28.82 8.41
C LYS A 22 -18.54 -29.43 8.51
N PRO A 23 -18.35 -30.75 8.37
CA PRO A 23 -17.01 -31.31 8.24
C PRO A 23 -16.39 -30.81 6.93
N ARG A 24 -15.22 -30.16 7.04
CA ARG A 24 -14.37 -29.84 5.90
C ARG A 24 -13.97 -31.14 5.20
N LYS A 25 -14.66 -31.48 4.10
CA LYS A 25 -14.19 -32.52 3.16
C LYS A 25 -12.87 -32.06 2.56
N ARG A 26 -11.78 -32.60 3.11
CA ARG A 26 -10.43 -32.57 2.54
C ARG A 26 -10.51 -33.18 1.14
N ARG A 27 -10.52 -32.34 0.10
CA ARG A 27 -10.45 -32.78 -1.29
C ARG A 27 -9.14 -33.53 -1.48
N GLN A 28 -9.21 -34.85 -1.53
CA GLN A 28 -8.14 -35.65 -2.12
C GLN A 28 -8.00 -35.20 -3.57
N ARG A 29 -6.83 -34.65 -3.89
CA ARG A 29 -6.42 -34.41 -5.26
C ARG A 29 -6.26 -35.77 -5.91
N THR A 30 -7.18 -36.15 -6.79
CA THR A 30 -6.92 -37.21 -7.76
C THR A 30 -5.80 -36.72 -8.66
N ARG A 31 -4.60 -37.27 -8.46
CA ARG A 31 -3.54 -37.25 -9.46
C ARG A 31 -4.04 -38.10 -10.62
N SER A 32 -4.22 -37.50 -11.79
CA SER A 32 -4.40 -38.26 -13.02
C SER A 32 -3.17 -39.13 -13.24
N PRO A 33 -3.31 -40.40 -13.65
CA PRO A 33 -2.17 -41.20 -14.08
C PRO A 33 -1.72 -40.65 -15.44
N SER A 34 -0.55 -40.02 -15.45
CA SER A 34 0.19 -39.67 -16.66
C SER A 34 0.71 -40.96 -17.26
N ILE A 35 -0.05 -41.55 -18.19
CA ILE A 35 0.44 -42.58 -19.09
C ILE A 35 1.02 -41.83 -20.28
N ASP A 36 2.30 -41.51 -20.18
CA ASP A 36 3.19 -41.38 -21.33
C ASP A 36 4.55 -41.90 -20.87
N PRO A 37 5.05 -43.02 -21.43
CA PRO A 37 6.40 -43.46 -21.14
C PRO A 37 7.40 -42.45 -21.72
N PRO A 38 8.51 -42.15 -21.02
CA PRO A 38 9.55 -41.30 -21.57
C PRO A 38 10.18 -41.99 -22.80
N PRO A 39 10.51 -41.25 -23.87
CA PRO A 39 11.23 -41.82 -24.99
C PRO A 39 12.62 -42.31 -24.54
N GLU A 40 13.02 -43.46 -25.07
CA GLU A 40 14.31 -44.09 -24.82
C GLU A 40 15.48 -43.15 -25.18
N PRO A 41 16.59 -43.19 -24.42
CA PRO A 41 17.78 -42.42 -24.73
C PRO A 41 18.47 -43.04 -25.96
N TYR A 42 18.38 -42.34 -27.09
CA TYR A 42 19.30 -42.58 -28.21
C TYR A 42 20.74 -42.40 -27.72
N GLY A 43 21.58 -43.37 -28.10
CA GLY A 43 22.95 -43.56 -27.65
C GLY A 43 23.97 -42.48 -28.05
N PRO A 44 25.27 -42.79 -27.92
CA PRO A 44 26.34 -41.81 -27.80
C PRO A 44 26.73 -41.25 -29.18
N GLY A 45 26.18 -40.09 -29.51
CA GLY A 45 26.56 -39.28 -30.66
C GLY A 45 27.47 -38.14 -30.24
N ASN A 46 28.77 -38.38 -30.32
CA ASN A 46 29.81 -37.38 -30.21
C ASN A 46 29.76 -36.47 -31.45
N VAL A 47 29.22 -35.25 -31.35
CA VAL A 47 29.36 -34.22 -32.39
C VAL A 47 29.57 -32.87 -31.71
N MET A 48 30.83 -32.43 -31.75
CA MET A 48 31.22 -31.03 -31.63
C MET A 48 30.51 -30.24 -32.72
N ASP A 49 29.72 -29.24 -32.36
CA ASP A 49 29.44 -28.12 -33.24
C ASP A 49 29.50 -26.82 -32.42
N GLU A 50 30.62 -26.13 -32.63
CA GLU A 50 30.86 -24.75 -32.28
C GLU A 50 29.92 -23.84 -33.07
N PHE A 51 29.03 -23.12 -32.39
CA PHE A 51 28.54 -21.84 -32.90
C PHE A 51 28.43 -20.83 -31.76
N PRO A 52 29.25 -19.76 -31.76
CA PRO A 52 28.99 -18.59 -30.95
C PRO A 52 28.08 -17.64 -31.74
N SER A 53 26.85 -17.48 -31.30
CA SER A 53 25.98 -16.35 -31.68
C SER A 53 25.43 -15.80 -30.37
N GLY A 54 25.85 -14.64 -29.87
CA GLY A 54 26.04 -13.41 -30.63
C GLY A 54 24.69 -12.76 -30.88
N SER A 55 23.95 -12.40 -29.81
CA SER A 55 22.74 -11.59 -29.95
C SER A 55 22.88 -10.30 -29.15
N SER A 56 23.34 -9.29 -29.89
CA SER A 56 23.31 -7.88 -29.58
C SER A 56 21.87 -7.36 -29.49
N SER A 57 21.48 -6.77 -28.36
CA SER A 57 20.36 -5.83 -28.30
C SER A 57 20.91 -4.41 -28.26
N GLY A 58 21.21 -3.86 -29.45
CA GLY A 58 21.33 -2.42 -29.67
C GLY A 58 19.93 -1.79 -29.62
N SER A 59 19.75 -0.75 -28.80
CA SER A 59 19.89 0.65 -29.18
C SER A 59 18.67 1.22 -29.93
N ARG A 60 17.85 2.01 -29.21
CA ARG A 60 17.32 3.29 -29.72
C ARG A 60 17.42 4.36 -28.64
N ALA A 61 18.62 4.94 -28.54
CA ALA A 61 18.82 6.26 -27.97
C ALA A 61 18.50 7.29 -29.07
N LEU A 62 17.54 8.17 -28.80
CA LEU A 62 17.19 9.30 -29.65
C LEU A 62 18.37 10.30 -29.62
N LYS A 63 19.13 10.35 -30.71
CA LYS A 63 20.08 11.43 -30.98
C LYS A 63 19.30 12.68 -31.34
N ALA A 64 19.52 13.73 -30.56
CA ALA A 64 19.13 15.09 -30.87
C ALA A 64 19.81 15.56 -32.16
N ASP A 65 19.01 16.14 -33.05
CA ASP A 65 19.44 16.83 -34.25
C ASP A 65 20.36 18.00 -33.89
N LYS A 66 21.58 17.95 -34.43
CA LYS A 66 22.51 19.08 -34.49
C LYS A 66 22.79 19.38 -35.95
N GLY A 67 22.41 20.59 -36.35
CA GLY A 67 23.17 21.37 -37.33
C GLY A 67 22.43 21.71 -38.61
N LYS A 68 22.25 23.02 -38.86
CA LYS A 68 23.21 23.77 -39.68
C LYS A 68 22.83 25.25 -39.71
N SER A 69 23.62 26.03 -38.97
CA SER A 69 23.75 27.46 -39.13
C SER A 69 24.46 27.76 -40.46
N ARG A 70 23.81 28.56 -41.30
CA ARG A 70 24.40 29.14 -42.51
C ARG A 70 24.88 30.55 -42.15
N GLN A 71 26.18 30.77 -42.26
CA GLN A 71 26.79 32.10 -42.17
C GLN A 71 26.41 32.94 -43.40
N GLN A 72 26.10 34.21 -43.17
CA GLN A 72 26.52 35.31 -44.04
C GLN A 72 27.01 36.49 -43.19
N PRO A 73 27.93 37.31 -43.73
CA PRO A 73 28.67 38.30 -42.97
C PRO A 73 28.10 39.72 -43.12
N GLY A 74 28.31 40.51 -42.07
CA GLY A 74 28.48 41.96 -42.17
C GLY A 74 27.18 42.77 -42.14
N GLN A 75 26.95 43.47 -41.03
CA GLN A 75 26.91 44.94 -40.98
C GLN A 75 26.51 45.42 -39.57
N ALA A 76 27.19 46.49 -39.15
CA ALA A 76 26.82 47.50 -38.17
C ALA A 76 26.25 47.06 -36.81
N ALA A 77 27.05 47.32 -35.79
CA ALA A 77 26.59 47.48 -34.42
C ALA A 77 25.52 48.59 -34.35
N ASP A 78 24.34 48.24 -33.82
CA ASP A 78 23.47 49.17 -33.13
C ASP A 78 22.95 48.48 -31.87
N GLU A 79 23.40 49.03 -30.74
CA GLU A 79 23.10 48.61 -29.39
C GLU A 79 21.64 48.98 -29.06
N LEU A 80 20.70 48.06 -29.32
CA LEU A 80 19.33 48.17 -28.84
C LEU A 80 19.29 47.93 -27.33
N VAL A 81 19.59 48.99 -26.58
CA VAL A 81 19.18 49.14 -25.18
C VAL A 81 17.65 49.09 -25.16
N ILE A 82 17.08 47.94 -24.84
CA ILE A 82 15.66 47.82 -24.51
C ILE A 82 15.47 48.53 -23.17
N GLN A 83 15.15 49.82 -23.23
CA GLN A 83 14.58 50.55 -22.11
C GLN A 83 13.18 49.99 -21.86
N TRP A 84 13.03 49.25 -20.77
CA TRP A 84 11.75 48.87 -20.19
C TRP A 84 11.08 50.14 -19.66
N THR A 85 10.43 50.92 -20.52
CA THR A 85 9.65 52.07 -20.09
C THR A 85 8.44 51.57 -19.30
N THR A 86 8.37 52.00 -18.05
CA THR A 86 7.48 51.58 -16.97
C THR A 86 6.03 52.07 -17.13
N THR A 87 5.36 51.76 -18.24
CA THR A 87 3.97 52.15 -18.50
C THR A 87 3.05 50.99 -18.88
N SER A 88 3.31 49.79 -18.34
CA SER A 88 2.45 48.62 -18.55
C SER A 88 2.00 47.89 -17.27
N SER A 89 2.13 48.50 -16.09
CA SER A 89 1.61 47.89 -14.85
C SER A 89 0.11 47.60 -14.91
N GLY A 90 -0.66 48.36 -15.69
CA GLY A 90 -2.08 48.10 -15.93
C GLY A 90 -2.34 46.85 -16.79
N ILE A 91 -1.51 46.58 -17.80
CA ILE A 91 -1.66 45.42 -18.69
C ILE A 91 -1.08 44.16 -18.06
N ALA A 92 0.04 44.28 -17.33
CA ALA A 92 0.63 43.18 -16.57
C ALA A 92 -0.30 42.70 -15.44
N ASN A 93 -1.02 43.62 -14.78
CA ASN A 93 -2.02 43.25 -13.78
C ASN A 93 -3.30 42.66 -14.40
N GLN A 94 -3.69 43.03 -15.63
CA GLN A 94 -4.81 42.38 -16.34
C GLN A 94 -4.48 40.96 -16.82
N LEU A 95 -3.22 40.67 -17.16
CA LEU A 95 -2.76 39.33 -17.53
C LEU A 95 -2.48 38.43 -16.32
N LEU A 96 -2.27 39.01 -15.13
CA LEU A 96 -2.09 38.29 -13.86
C LEU A 96 -3.35 38.22 -12.99
N SER A 97 -4.38 39.01 -13.30
CA SER A 97 -5.72 38.83 -12.74
C SER A 97 -6.37 37.60 -13.36
N LEU A 98 -5.89 36.42 -12.95
CA LEU A 98 -6.67 35.21 -13.06
C LEU A 98 -8.01 35.51 -12.37
N PRO A 99 -9.17 35.32 -13.04
CA PRO A 99 -10.44 35.43 -12.36
C PRO A 99 -10.35 34.53 -11.13
N SER A 100 -10.73 35.04 -9.96
CA SER A 100 -10.70 34.32 -8.70
C SER A 100 -11.63 33.11 -8.81
N MET A 101 -11.13 32.05 -9.45
CA MET A 101 -11.82 30.79 -9.53
C MET A 101 -11.90 30.31 -8.10
N SER A 102 -13.12 30.05 -7.65
CA SER A 102 -13.32 29.47 -6.33
C SER A 102 -12.40 28.25 -6.20
N SER A 103 -11.85 27.98 -5.02
CA SER A 103 -10.96 26.84 -4.83
C SER A 103 -11.60 25.53 -5.31
N SER A 104 -12.94 25.43 -5.24
CA SER A 104 -13.73 24.36 -5.83
C SER A 104 -13.63 24.29 -7.36
N ASP A 105 -13.75 25.42 -8.06
CA ASP A 105 -13.66 25.46 -9.54
C ASP A 105 -12.25 25.12 -10.05
N PHE A 106 -11.21 25.52 -9.31
CA PHE A 106 -9.85 25.12 -9.62
C PHE A 106 -9.67 23.60 -9.44
N GLN A 107 -10.18 23.04 -8.34
CA GLN A 107 -10.09 21.59 -8.10
C GLN A 107 -10.90 20.77 -9.10
N THR A 108 -12.07 21.24 -9.53
CA THR A 108 -12.86 20.56 -10.57
C THR A 108 -12.17 20.67 -11.92
N LYS A 109 -11.67 21.84 -12.33
CA LYS A 109 -10.91 21.97 -13.58
C LYS A 109 -9.61 21.16 -13.60
N LEU A 110 -8.94 21.02 -12.46
CA LEU A 110 -7.72 20.20 -12.34
C LEU A 110 -8.04 18.70 -12.39
N ARG A 111 -9.20 18.27 -11.84
CA ARG A 111 -9.70 16.90 -12.03
C ARG A 111 -10.13 16.65 -13.47
N ASP A 112 -10.80 17.60 -14.12
CA ASP A 112 -11.19 17.49 -15.53
C ASP A 112 -9.95 17.41 -16.43
N ALA A 113 -8.93 18.23 -16.19
CA ALA A 113 -7.67 18.16 -16.94
C ALA A 113 -6.94 16.83 -16.71
N LEU A 114 -6.89 16.31 -15.47
CA LEU A 114 -6.32 15.00 -15.17
C LEU A 114 -7.15 13.83 -15.71
N ASN A 115 -8.45 14.02 -15.91
CA ASN A 115 -9.32 13.05 -16.58
C ASN A 115 -9.20 13.15 -18.11
N ALA A 116 -8.88 14.31 -18.66
CA ALA A 116 -8.63 14.50 -20.09
C ALA A 116 -7.39 13.71 -20.56
N ASP A 117 -6.35 13.59 -19.72
CA ASP A 117 -5.20 12.70 -20.02
C ASP A 117 -5.59 11.21 -20.09
N ASN A 118 -6.70 10.80 -19.44
CA ASN A 118 -7.26 9.46 -19.60
C ASN A 118 -8.18 9.36 -20.84
N GLU A 119 -8.74 10.47 -21.31
CA GLU A 119 -9.41 10.56 -22.61
C GLU A 119 -8.39 10.49 -23.75
N ASP A 120 -7.11 10.87 -23.56
CA ASP A 120 -6.05 10.64 -24.54
C ASP A 120 -5.72 9.15 -24.74
N LEU A 121 -5.73 8.35 -23.66
CA LEU A 121 -5.65 6.88 -23.77
C LEU A 121 -6.91 6.26 -24.39
N ARG A 122 -8.06 6.92 -24.20
CA ARG A 122 -9.33 6.54 -24.85
C ARG A 122 -9.34 6.93 -26.33
N LEU A 123 -8.71 8.05 -26.70
CA LEU A 123 -8.51 8.52 -28.07
C LEU A 123 -7.48 7.68 -28.81
N GLU A 124 -6.41 7.21 -28.14
CA GLU A 124 -5.53 6.18 -28.71
C GLU A 124 -6.29 4.87 -28.94
N SER A 125 -7.14 4.44 -28.00
CA SER A 125 -8.00 3.26 -28.18
C SER A 125 -9.07 3.46 -29.27
N LEU A 126 -9.54 4.69 -29.51
CA LEU A 126 -10.46 5.04 -30.60
C LEU A 126 -9.75 5.21 -31.94
N LEU A 127 -8.51 5.70 -31.95
CA LEU A 127 -7.64 5.75 -33.15
C LEU A 127 -7.19 4.35 -33.58
N GLU A 128 -7.04 3.42 -32.65
CA GLU A 128 -6.82 1.99 -32.95
C GLU A 128 -8.09 1.32 -33.51
N ASP A 129 -9.30 1.75 -33.12
CA ASP A 129 -10.58 1.20 -33.60
C ASP A 129 -11.19 1.94 -34.83
N GLU A 130 -10.71 3.15 -35.18
CA GLU A 130 -11.39 4.03 -36.15
C GLU A 130 -10.47 4.58 -37.27
N VAL A 131 -9.64 3.71 -37.86
CA VAL A 131 -9.14 3.90 -39.25
C VAL A 131 -9.65 2.77 -40.15
N THR A 132 -10.95 2.49 -40.09
CA THR A 132 -11.64 1.88 -41.24
C THR A 132 -11.84 2.96 -42.29
N LEU A 133 -10.79 3.21 -43.08
CA LEU A 133 -10.91 4.02 -44.29
C LEU A 133 -12.13 3.54 -45.10
N PRO A 134 -12.97 4.45 -45.63
CA PRO A 134 -14.09 4.08 -46.48
C PRO A 134 -13.63 3.11 -47.57
N ARG A 135 -14.36 2.00 -47.76
CA ARG A 135 -13.99 0.87 -48.63
C ARG A 135 -13.49 1.29 -50.03
N ARG A 136 -14.04 2.39 -50.55
CA ARG A 136 -13.65 3.01 -51.84
C ARG A 136 -12.23 3.60 -51.90
N TRP A 137 -11.55 3.80 -50.77
CA TRP A 137 -10.19 4.36 -50.69
C TRP A 137 -9.13 3.30 -50.33
N GLN A 138 -9.55 2.07 -50.01
CA GLN A 138 -8.63 0.95 -49.77
C GLN A 138 -8.29 0.15 -51.03
N ASP A 139 -9.02 0.33 -52.13
CA ASP A 139 -8.71 -0.22 -53.44
C ASP A 139 -8.07 0.90 -54.27
N HIS A 140 -6.82 0.81 -54.77
CA HIS A 140 -6.64 0.34 -56.15
C HIS A 140 -5.18 0.27 -56.68
N GLN A 141 -4.10 0.11 -55.90
CA GLN A 141 -2.76 0.11 -56.54
C GLN A 141 -1.82 -1.10 -56.36
N SER A 142 -2.19 -2.19 -55.68
CA SER A 142 -1.35 -3.40 -55.74
C SER A 142 -2.07 -4.75 -55.56
N ARG A 143 -3.40 -4.80 -55.47
CA ARG A 143 -4.15 -6.03 -55.17
C ARG A 143 -4.84 -6.66 -56.38
N ALA A 144 -4.17 -6.67 -57.53
CA ALA A 144 -4.77 -7.20 -58.76
C ALA A 144 -4.89 -8.74 -58.82
N HIS A 145 -4.29 -9.52 -57.90
CA HIS A 145 -4.31 -11.00 -58.02
C HIS A 145 -4.47 -11.80 -56.72
N ALA A 146 -4.82 -11.18 -55.58
CA ALA A 146 -5.11 -11.95 -54.37
C ALA A 146 -6.60 -12.34 -54.35
N HIS A 147 -6.94 -13.51 -54.88
CA HIS A 147 -8.25 -14.14 -54.71
C HIS A 147 -8.45 -14.50 -53.23
N SER A 148 -8.69 -13.49 -52.38
CA SER A 148 -9.17 -13.72 -51.02
C SER A 148 -10.67 -13.90 -51.05
N ASP A 149 -11.16 -14.98 -50.45
CA ASP A 149 -12.60 -15.19 -50.30
C ASP A 149 -13.24 -14.10 -49.41
N LEU A 150 -14.58 -14.04 -49.37
CA LEU A 150 -15.37 -13.13 -48.53
C LEU A 150 -15.01 -13.19 -47.03
N ASN A 151 -14.39 -14.29 -46.58
CA ASN A 151 -13.86 -14.46 -45.22
C ASN A 151 -12.38 -14.05 -45.05
N GLY A 152 -11.76 -13.44 -46.06
CA GLY A 152 -10.38 -12.94 -46.02
C GLY A 152 -9.29 -14.00 -46.17
N HIS A 153 -9.62 -15.28 -46.38
CA HIS A 153 -8.64 -16.34 -46.61
C HIS A 153 -8.05 -16.24 -48.02
N GLN A 154 -6.71 -16.17 -48.11
CA GLN A 154 -5.98 -16.17 -49.36
C GLN A 154 -5.96 -17.59 -49.94
N LEU A 155 -6.87 -17.89 -50.87
CA LEU A 155 -7.05 -19.24 -51.40
C LEU A 155 -5.80 -19.76 -52.13
N ALA A 156 -4.99 -18.86 -52.69
CA ALA A 156 -3.75 -19.20 -53.40
C ALA A 156 -2.59 -19.64 -52.48
N ARG A 157 -2.73 -19.49 -51.16
CA ARG A 157 -1.70 -19.89 -50.18
C ARG A 157 -2.07 -21.15 -49.38
N LEU A 158 -3.27 -21.69 -49.58
CA LEU A 158 -3.69 -22.94 -48.95
C LEU A 158 -3.03 -24.10 -49.69
N GLU A 159 -2.52 -25.08 -48.94
CA GLU A 159 -2.06 -26.34 -49.51
C GLU A 159 -3.22 -27.01 -50.27
N PRO A 160 -2.96 -27.77 -51.36
CA PRO A 160 -4.02 -28.39 -52.15
C PRO A 160 -5.01 -29.22 -51.33
N ALA A 161 -4.53 -29.92 -50.30
CA ALA A 161 -5.36 -30.70 -49.37
C ALA A 161 -6.28 -29.80 -48.50
N GLU A 162 -5.77 -28.68 -48.01
CA GLU A 162 -6.55 -27.71 -47.22
C GLU A 162 -7.57 -26.97 -48.09
N TYR A 163 -7.21 -26.70 -49.35
CA TYR A 163 -8.09 -26.10 -50.34
C TYR A 163 -9.27 -27.03 -50.71
N GLU A 164 -9.00 -28.32 -50.91
CA GLU A 164 -10.04 -29.33 -51.12
C GLU A 164 -10.98 -29.46 -49.92
N GLU A 165 -10.44 -29.47 -48.70
CA GLU A 165 -11.26 -29.50 -47.48
C GLU A 165 -12.08 -28.22 -47.32
N TYR A 166 -11.51 -27.06 -47.64
CA TYR A 166 -12.21 -25.79 -47.65
C TYR A 166 -13.38 -25.80 -48.67
N ILE A 167 -13.16 -26.31 -49.89
CA ILE A 167 -14.24 -26.46 -50.89
C ILE A 167 -15.31 -27.42 -50.38
N ARG A 168 -14.93 -28.57 -49.83
CA ARG A 168 -15.87 -29.56 -49.27
C ARG A 168 -16.70 -28.97 -48.15
N LYS A 169 -16.07 -28.22 -47.24
CA LYS A 169 -16.71 -27.51 -46.13
C LYS A 169 -17.63 -26.41 -46.63
N ARG A 170 -17.25 -25.69 -47.70
CA ARG A 170 -18.08 -24.66 -48.33
C ARG A 170 -19.32 -25.26 -48.99
N MET A 171 -19.16 -26.31 -49.81
CA MET A 171 -20.27 -27.04 -50.44
C MET A 171 -21.20 -27.67 -49.39
N TRP A 172 -20.63 -28.23 -48.32
CA TRP A 172 -21.41 -28.76 -47.20
C TRP A 172 -22.17 -27.65 -46.47
N SER A 173 -21.53 -26.50 -46.20
CA SER A 173 -22.19 -25.35 -45.57
C SER A 173 -23.33 -24.77 -46.41
N GLN A 174 -23.23 -24.82 -47.75
CA GLN A 174 -24.29 -24.37 -48.65
C GLN A 174 -25.47 -25.35 -48.65
N SER A 175 -25.20 -26.66 -48.72
CA SER A 175 -26.25 -27.68 -48.68
C SER A 175 -26.90 -27.82 -47.29
N HIS A 176 -26.14 -27.57 -46.22
CA HIS A 176 -26.58 -27.68 -44.82
C HIS A 176 -26.62 -26.32 -44.13
N GLN A 177 -27.02 -25.27 -44.85
CA GLN A 177 -26.98 -23.88 -44.39
C GLN A 177 -27.62 -23.67 -43.02
N LYS A 178 -28.79 -24.27 -42.76
CA LYS A 178 -29.48 -24.16 -41.47
C LYS A 178 -28.69 -24.78 -40.32
N ASN A 179 -28.09 -25.96 -40.54
CA ASN A 179 -27.30 -26.65 -39.52
C ASN A 179 -25.97 -25.93 -39.26
N TYR A 180 -25.33 -25.46 -40.34
CA TYR A 180 -24.09 -24.69 -40.25
C TYR A 180 -24.27 -23.38 -39.46
N LEU A 181 -25.34 -22.61 -39.74
CA LEU A 181 -25.66 -21.40 -38.98
C LEU A 181 -25.91 -21.71 -37.50
N TYR A 182 -26.68 -22.77 -37.22
CA TYR A 182 -26.95 -23.19 -35.84
C TYR A 182 -25.67 -23.57 -35.07
N LEU A 183 -24.76 -24.33 -35.68
CA LEU A 183 -23.46 -24.70 -35.10
C LEU A 183 -22.58 -23.46 -34.86
N LYS A 184 -22.55 -22.53 -35.82
CA LYS A 184 -21.79 -21.28 -35.71
C LYS A 184 -22.32 -20.39 -34.58
N ASP A 185 -23.63 -20.25 -34.45
CA ASP A 185 -24.26 -19.50 -33.35
C ASP A 185 -23.94 -20.14 -31.99
N GLN A 186 -23.94 -21.48 -31.89
CA GLN A 186 -23.52 -22.16 -30.65
C GLN A 186 -22.05 -21.93 -30.32
N GLU A 187 -21.16 -21.94 -31.32
CA GLU A 187 -19.73 -21.69 -31.12
C GLU A 187 -19.47 -20.24 -30.71
N GLU A 188 -20.16 -19.28 -31.33
CA GLU A 188 -20.10 -17.87 -30.98
C GLU A 188 -20.64 -17.61 -29.57
N GLN A 189 -21.75 -18.24 -29.19
CA GLN A 189 -22.25 -18.20 -27.81
C GLN A 189 -21.24 -18.79 -26.81
N LYS A 190 -20.60 -19.91 -27.13
CA LYS A 190 -19.55 -20.50 -26.29
C LYS A 190 -18.33 -19.60 -26.17
N ARG A 191 -17.92 -18.95 -27.25
CA ARG A 191 -16.81 -18.00 -27.25
C ARG A 191 -17.15 -16.77 -26.40
N LYS A 192 -18.32 -16.18 -26.60
CA LYS A 192 -18.81 -15.05 -25.82
C LYS A 192 -18.92 -15.39 -24.33
N ALA A 193 -19.44 -16.57 -23.99
CA ALA A 193 -19.51 -17.05 -22.61
C ALA A 193 -18.11 -17.25 -21.98
N ARG A 194 -17.11 -17.71 -22.76
CA ARG A 194 -15.73 -17.82 -22.29
C ARG A 194 -15.09 -16.45 -22.08
N GLU A 195 -15.29 -15.51 -22.99
CA GLU A 195 -14.79 -14.15 -22.88
C GLU A 195 -15.42 -13.42 -21.68
N GLU A 196 -16.74 -13.54 -21.49
CA GLU A 196 -17.45 -13.00 -20.34
C GLU A 196 -16.95 -13.64 -19.03
N ALA A 197 -16.77 -14.96 -18.99
CA ALA A 197 -16.20 -15.65 -17.82
C ALA A 197 -14.77 -15.20 -17.52
N GLN A 198 -13.95 -14.92 -18.54
CA GLN A 198 -12.61 -14.38 -18.35
C GLN A 198 -12.65 -12.93 -17.83
N GLN A 199 -13.52 -12.09 -18.39
CA GLN A 199 -13.71 -10.72 -17.91
C GLN A 199 -14.21 -10.70 -16.47
N ALA A 200 -15.18 -11.54 -16.11
CA ALA A 200 -15.68 -11.69 -14.75
C ALA A 200 -14.57 -12.13 -13.79
N ARG A 201 -13.70 -13.08 -14.20
CA ARG A 201 -12.53 -13.49 -13.41
C ARG A 201 -11.51 -12.36 -13.24
N LYS A 202 -11.25 -11.56 -14.28
CA LYS A 202 -10.37 -10.38 -14.20
C LYS A 202 -10.93 -9.34 -13.23
N LYS A 203 -12.21 -9.01 -13.33
CA LYS A 203 -12.90 -8.10 -12.40
C LYS A 203 -12.85 -8.61 -10.96
N GLN A 204 -13.15 -9.89 -10.72
CA GLN A 204 -13.06 -10.49 -9.38
C GLN A 204 -11.65 -10.44 -8.78
N ARG A 205 -10.60 -10.65 -9.59
CA ARG A 205 -9.21 -10.52 -9.14
C ARG A 205 -8.84 -9.07 -8.79
N ALA A 206 -9.27 -8.10 -9.60
CA ALA A 206 -9.05 -6.69 -9.33
C ALA A 206 -9.76 -6.25 -8.04
N ASP A 207 -11.02 -6.64 -7.86
CA ASP A 207 -11.80 -6.35 -6.65
C ASP A 207 -11.19 -7.01 -5.41
N ALA A 208 -10.73 -8.26 -5.52
CA ALA A 208 -10.05 -8.96 -4.43
C ALA A 208 -8.74 -8.26 -4.02
N LYS A 209 -7.97 -7.76 -4.99
CA LYS A 209 -6.75 -6.98 -4.74
C LYS A 209 -7.06 -5.68 -4.01
N LEU A 210 -8.09 -4.95 -4.44
CA LEU A 210 -8.52 -3.69 -3.81
C LEU A 210 -9.00 -3.92 -2.37
N ARG A 211 -9.76 -5.00 -2.12
CA ARG A 211 -10.18 -5.37 -0.75
C ARG A 211 -8.98 -5.69 0.15
N ALA A 212 -8.03 -6.48 -0.34
CA ALA A 212 -6.82 -6.82 0.41
C ALA A 212 -5.99 -5.57 0.75
N GLU A 213 -5.83 -4.63 -0.18
CA GLU A 213 -5.14 -3.36 0.07
C GLU A 213 -5.85 -2.51 1.13
N ARG A 214 -7.18 -2.41 1.03
CA ARG A 214 -7.99 -1.68 2.02
C ARG A 214 -7.88 -2.30 3.41
N GLU A 215 -7.87 -3.62 3.52
CA GLU A 215 -7.68 -4.33 4.79
C GLU A 215 -6.27 -4.13 5.35
N SER A 216 -5.23 -4.19 4.51
CA SER A 216 -3.85 -3.88 4.88
C SER A 216 -3.72 -2.45 5.45
N LEU A 217 -4.35 -1.46 4.79
CA LEU A 217 -4.35 -0.07 5.27
C LEU A 217 -5.12 0.09 6.60
N LYS A 218 -6.22 -0.64 6.79
CA LYS A 218 -6.95 -0.64 8.07
C LYS A 218 -6.09 -1.23 9.19
N GLN A 219 -5.41 -2.35 8.94
CA GLN A 219 -4.52 -2.97 9.90
C GLN A 219 -3.35 -2.05 10.25
N ALA A 220 -2.72 -1.40 9.26
CA ALA A 220 -1.64 -0.44 9.50
C ALA A 220 -2.11 0.75 10.37
N ASN A 221 -3.26 1.33 10.05
CA ASN A 221 -3.85 2.41 10.86
C ASN A 221 -4.22 1.96 12.27
N GLN A 222 -4.73 0.73 12.42
CA GLN A 222 -5.03 0.16 13.74
C GLN A 222 -3.75 -0.02 14.56
N LYS A 223 -2.67 -0.52 13.95
CA LYS A 223 -1.35 -0.64 14.59
C LYS A 223 -0.79 0.71 15.03
N LEU A 224 -0.90 1.74 14.19
CA LEU A 224 -0.46 3.09 14.55
C LEU A 224 -1.26 3.65 15.74
N LYS A 225 -2.59 3.47 15.74
CA LYS A 225 -3.45 3.88 16.86
C LYS A 225 -3.13 3.11 18.15
N SER A 226 -2.87 1.81 18.07
CA SER A 226 -2.48 1.04 19.26
C SER A 226 -1.13 1.49 19.80
N GLN A 227 -0.15 1.73 18.92
CA GLN A 227 1.15 2.27 19.31
C GLN A 227 1.03 3.64 19.98
N GLN A 228 0.18 4.54 19.46
CA GLN A 228 -0.08 5.83 20.09
C GLN A 228 -0.70 5.67 21.48
N ARG A 229 -1.71 4.79 21.64
CA ARG A 229 -2.30 4.49 22.96
C ARG A 229 -1.28 3.96 23.95
N CYS A 230 -0.35 3.12 23.52
CA CYS A 230 0.74 2.63 24.37
C CYS A 230 1.66 3.77 24.84
N ARG A 231 1.99 4.72 23.95
CA ARG A 231 2.79 5.91 24.31
C ARG A 231 2.03 6.82 25.27
N ASP A 232 0.75 7.08 25.04
CA ASP A 232 -0.08 7.89 25.94
C ASP A 232 -0.19 7.24 27.33
N ALA A 233 -0.35 5.91 27.37
CA ALA A 233 -0.36 5.14 28.62
C ALA A 233 1.00 5.22 29.35
N TYR A 234 2.11 5.14 28.62
CA TYR A 234 3.47 5.32 29.17
C TYR A 234 3.63 6.69 29.84
N THR A 235 3.22 7.76 29.15
CA THR A 235 3.32 9.14 29.68
C THR A 235 2.45 9.31 30.92
N ARG A 236 1.18 8.88 30.87
CA ARG A 236 0.26 8.96 32.00
C ARG A 236 0.75 8.18 33.22
N ARG A 237 1.30 6.98 33.02
CA ARG A 237 1.86 6.17 34.10
C ARG A 237 3.05 6.84 34.75
N TRP A 238 3.96 7.42 33.96
CA TRP A 238 5.06 8.20 34.50
C TRP A 238 4.59 9.43 35.28
N GLU A 239 3.57 10.13 34.81
CA GLU A 239 2.96 11.25 35.55
C GLU A 239 2.44 10.81 36.91
N LEU A 240 1.66 9.72 36.97
CA LEU A 240 1.15 9.14 38.22
C LEU A 240 2.28 8.76 39.18
N LEU A 241 3.30 8.06 38.68
CA LEU A 241 4.46 7.68 39.48
C LEU A 241 5.23 8.90 40.00
N ASN A 242 5.33 9.97 39.20
CA ASN A 242 5.98 11.21 39.62
C ASN A 242 5.18 11.93 40.71
N TYR A 243 3.86 11.93 40.64
CA TYR A 243 3.02 12.43 41.73
C TYR A 243 3.27 11.66 43.02
N LEU A 244 3.32 10.32 42.96
CA LEU A 244 3.60 9.46 44.12
C LEU A 244 5.01 9.68 44.70
N LEU A 245 6.03 9.83 43.85
CA LEU A 245 7.40 10.07 44.32
C LEU A 245 7.54 11.44 45.00
N ASN A 246 6.82 12.46 44.51
CA ASN A 246 6.91 13.82 45.03
C ASN A 246 6.00 14.08 46.25
N SER A 247 4.92 13.31 46.44
CA SER A 247 3.98 13.48 47.56
C SER A 247 4.56 13.13 48.93
N ASP A 248 5.62 12.32 48.99
CA ASP A 248 6.21 11.88 50.25
C ASP A 248 7.06 12.96 50.95
N GLY A 249 7.46 14.01 50.22
CA GLY A 249 8.30 15.08 50.76
C GLY A 249 7.56 16.18 51.52
N SER A 250 6.22 16.28 51.41
CA SER A 250 5.48 17.45 51.89
C SER A 250 4.73 17.27 53.22
N LYS A 251 5.08 16.25 54.03
CA LYS A 251 4.35 15.92 55.26
C LYS A 251 5.21 15.69 56.50
N ALA A 252 6.38 16.33 56.55
CA ALA A 252 7.09 16.57 57.81
C ALA A 252 6.94 18.06 58.13
N GLU A 253 6.52 18.37 59.35
CA GLU A 253 6.42 19.73 59.93
C GLU A 253 5.16 20.54 59.64
N THR A 254 4.01 20.07 60.15
CA THR A 254 3.09 20.96 60.85
C THR A 254 2.29 20.14 61.84
N ALA A 255 2.79 20.11 63.07
CA ALA A 255 2.06 19.60 64.23
C ALA A 255 0.82 20.48 64.44
N GLY A 256 -0.33 19.96 64.01
CA GLY A 256 -1.65 20.48 64.34
C GLY A 256 -2.50 19.31 64.78
N GLU A 257 -2.63 19.13 66.09
CA GLU A 257 -3.57 18.21 66.72
C GLU A 257 -5.00 18.55 66.29
N GLY A 258 -5.72 17.58 65.73
CA GLY A 258 -7.14 17.71 65.44
C GLY A 258 -7.62 16.75 64.36
N GLU A 259 -8.48 15.82 64.77
CA GLU A 259 -9.34 14.95 63.93
C GLU A 259 -8.70 13.68 63.34
N SER A 260 -8.57 12.72 64.24
CA SER A 260 -8.03 11.37 64.10
C SER A 260 -9.08 10.34 63.64
N GLY A 261 -9.63 10.49 62.42
CA GLY A 261 -10.60 9.51 61.89
C GLY A 261 -10.52 9.21 60.39
N SER A 262 -10.17 10.19 59.55
CA SER A 262 -10.20 10.04 58.09
C SER A 262 -8.81 9.92 57.44
N ARG A 263 -7.75 10.34 58.15
CA ARG A 263 -6.37 10.37 57.61
C ARG A 263 -5.62 9.03 57.67
N GLN A 264 -6.11 8.03 58.39
CA GLN A 264 -5.45 6.71 58.49
C GLN A 264 -5.71 5.82 57.26
N LYS A 265 -6.89 5.90 56.64
CA LYS A 265 -7.18 5.18 55.38
C LYS A 265 -6.30 5.63 54.21
N LEU A 266 -5.92 6.91 54.18
CA LEU A 266 -5.00 7.46 53.17
C LEU A 266 -3.52 7.20 53.48
N LYS A 267 -3.16 6.83 54.72
CA LYS A 267 -1.78 6.54 55.11
C LYS A 267 -1.41 5.08 54.86
N ASP A 268 -2.36 4.16 54.96
CA ASP A 268 -2.24 2.80 54.38
C ASP A 268 -2.19 2.83 52.84
N GLU A 269 -2.78 3.85 52.20
CA GLU A 269 -2.61 4.14 50.77
C GLU A 269 -1.27 4.84 50.43
N MET A 270 -0.56 5.46 51.39
CA MET A 270 0.78 6.03 51.17
C MET A 270 1.89 4.95 51.13
N GLY A 271 1.59 3.74 51.60
CA GLY A 271 2.37 2.55 51.30
C GLY A 271 1.95 1.92 49.96
N GLN A 272 1.60 2.73 48.95
CA GLN A 272 1.13 2.22 47.66
C GLN A 272 2.21 1.36 47.03
N VAL A 273 2.02 0.06 47.21
CA VAL A 273 2.86 -0.99 46.67
C VAL A 273 2.64 -1.01 45.16
N ILE A 274 3.67 -0.64 44.41
CA ILE A 274 3.64 -0.60 42.95
C ILE A 274 3.84 -2.02 42.43
N GLU A 275 3.05 -2.46 41.47
CA GLU A 275 3.30 -3.75 40.81
C GLU A 275 4.38 -3.61 39.72
N PHE A 276 5.13 -4.68 39.48
CA PHE A 276 6.18 -4.67 38.43
C PHE A 276 5.64 -4.28 37.05
N GLU A 277 4.41 -4.67 36.73
CA GLU A 277 3.75 -4.37 35.45
C GLU A 277 3.25 -2.92 35.34
N GLU A 278 3.15 -2.21 36.47
CA GLU A 278 2.75 -0.80 36.48
C GLU A 278 3.88 0.11 36.04
N ILE A 279 5.14 -0.33 36.20
CA ILE A 279 6.32 0.40 35.74
C ILE A 279 6.23 0.59 34.21
N PRO A 280 6.24 1.84 33.72
CA PRO A 280 6.04 2.13 32.30
C PRO A 280 7.31 1.86 31.48
N TRP A 281 7.52 0.59 31.10
CA TRP A 281 8.63 0.18 30.25
C TRP A 281 8.51 0.77 28.82
N PRO A 282 9.59 1.29 28.22
CA PRO A 282 9.54 1.92 26.89
C PRO A 282 9.56 0.88 25.75
N VAL A 283 8.61 -0.05 25.75
CA VAL A 283 8.51 -1.15 24.79
C VAL A 283 7.04 -1.36 24.41
N TYR A 284 6.78 -1.73 23.15
CA TYR A 284 5.44 -2.16 22.76
C TYR A 284 5.09 -3.53 23.35
N PRO A 285 3.81 -3.77 23.70
CA PRO A 285 3.36 -5.11 24.04
C PRO A 285 3.60 -6.05 22.85
N PRO A 286 3.91 -7.33 23.11
CA PRO A 286 4.14 -8.30 22.04
C PRO A 286 2.92 -8.36 21.13
N SER A 287 3.16 -8.31 19.83
CA SER A 287 2.08 -8.62 18.89
C SER A 287 1.83 -10.13 18.90
N GLU A 288 0.60 -10.56 18.62
CA GLU A 288 0.23 -11.99 18.59
C GLU A 288 1.08 -12.83 17.60
N SER A 289 1.84 -12.16 16.72
CA SER A 289 2.72 -12.77 15.73
C SER A 289 4.18 -12.91 16.16
N ASP A 290 4.59 -12.37 17.31
CA ASP A 290 6.00 -12.36 17.71
C ASP A 290 6.38 -13.63 18.47
N ASP A 291 7.54 -14.19 18.11
CA ASP A 291 8.14 -15.33 18.79
C ASP A 291 8.34 -15.04 20.30
N PRO A 292 8.36 -16.07 21.18
CA PRO A 292 8.52 -15.91 22.62
C PRO A 292 9.96 -15.52 22.97
N ILE A 293 10.36 -14.30 22.61
CA ILE A 293 11.61 -13.66 23.03
C ILE A 293 11.50 -13.31 24.51
N SER A 294 12.58 -13.54 25.27
CA SER A 294 12.66 -13.19 26.68
C SER A 294 12.32 -11.72 26.89
N ALA A 295 11.53 -11.41 27.91
CA ALA A 295 11.02 -10.06 28.12
C ALA A 295 12.13 -9.02 28.35
N VAL A 296 13.28 -9.43 28.90
CA VAL A 296 14.48 -8.59 29.05
C VAL A 296 15.14 -8.30 27.70
N GLU A 297 15.20 -9.28 26.80
CA GLU A 297 15.83 -9.13 25.47
C GLU A 297 15.07 -8.16 24.57
N ARG A 298 13.78 -7.94 24.86
CA ARG A 298 12.97 -6.93 24.18
C ARG A 298 13.41 -5.50 24.50
N LEU A 299 14.12 -5.29 25.61
CA LEU A 299 14.76 -4.02 25.98
C LEU A 299 16.06 -3.82 25.21
N ASN A 300 15.97 -3.88 23.87
CA ASN A 300 17.06 -3.62 22.96
C ASN A 300 17.00 -2.17 22.43
N ILE A 301 18.10 -1.74 21.82
CA ILE A 301 18.27 -0.38 21.28
C ILE A 301 17.17 -0.07 20.25
N SER A 302 16.85 -1.01 19.36
CA SER A 302 15.84 -0.84 18.31
C SER A 302 14.44 -0.62 18.87
N SER A 303 13.99 -1.45 19.80
CA SER A 303 12.65 -1.40 20.39
C SER A 303 12.44 -0.12 21.19
N ILE A 304 13.41 0.25 22.03
CA ILE A 304 13.32 1.47 22.86
C ILE A 304 13.37 2.71 21.96
N ARG A 305 14.21 2.72 20.92
CA ARG A 305 14.27 3.80 19.94
C ARG A 305 12.96 3.94 19.17
N GLU A 306 12.40 2.84 18.68
CA GLU A 306 11.14 2.84 17.94
C GLU A 306 9.99 3.33 18.82
N PHE A 307 9.94 2.88 20.07
CA PHE A 307 8.93 3.28 21.04
C PHE A 307 9.00 4.78 21.34
N LEU A 308 10.16 5.29 21.77
CA LEU A 308 10.33 6.67 22.22
C LEU A 308 10.37 7.67 21.07
N VAL A 309 10.97 7.31 19.93
CA VAL A 309 11.35 8.27 18.89
C VAL A 309 10.74 7.94 17.52
N GLY A 310 10.20 6.73 17.32
CA GLY A 310 9.68 6.29 16.01
C GLY A 310 8.67 7.25 15.38
N HIS A 311 7.76 7.83 16.17
CA HIS A 311 6.74 8.77 15.68
C HIS A 311 7.32 10.08 15.11
N LEU A 312 8.49 10.52 15.59
CA LEU A 312 9.11 11.74 15.08
C LEU A 312 9.64 11.57 13.65
N ALA A 313 9.77 10.33 13.16
CA ALA A 313 10.08 10.05 11.76
C ALA A 313 8.83 10.11 10.85
N ASP A 314 7.66 9.79 11.39
CA ASP A 314 6.42 9.62 10.62
C ASP A 314 5.63 10.91 10.39
N ASP A 315 5.82 11.94 11.23
CA ASP A 315 5.13 13.24 11.09
C ASP A 315 5.45 13.97 9.77
N ARG A 316 6.43 13.50 8.99
CA ARG A 316 6.73 14.02 7.64
C ARG A 316 5.91 13.38 6.52
N SER A 317 5.18 12.29 6.80
CA SER A 317 4.44 11.50 5.81
C SER A 317 3.01 11.98 5.54
N THR A 318 2.50 12.93 6.34
CA THR A 318 1.17 13.55 6.11
C THR A 318 1.22 14.65 5.04
N ALA A 319 2.40 15.01 4.53
CA ALA A 319 2.51 15.88 3.36
C ALA A 319 2.35 15.06 2.06
N PRO A 320 1.51 15.49 1.10
CA PRO A 320 1.18 14.72 -0.10
C PRO A 320 2.43 14.37 -0.93
N ALA A 321 2.46 13.11 -1.38
CA ALA A 321 3.59 12.32 -1.85
C ALA A 321 4.27 12.77 -3.17
N ARG A 322 4.61 14.04 -3.36
CA ARG A 322 5.23 14.54 -4.61
C ARG A 322 6.71 14.91 -4.57
N LYS A 323 7.44 14.74 -3.46
CA LYS A 323 8.88 15.07 -3.37
C LYS A 323 9.73 14.04 -2.60
N LYS A 324 9.58 12.75 -2.90
CA LYS A 324 10.20 11.66 -2.12
C LYS A 324 11.66 11.32 -2.47
N ILE A 325 12.25 11.88 -3.54
CA ILE A 325 13.53 11.32 -4.05
C ILE A 325 14.78 12.15 -3.69
N ILE A 326 14.67 13.44 -3.31
CA ILE A 326 15.86 14.32 -3.16
C ILE A 326 16.04 14.88 -1.72
N ARG A 327 15.35 14.37 -0.70
CA ARG A 327 15.44 14.90 0.69
C ARG A 327 15.99 13.96 1.76
N HIS A 328 16.51 12.80 1.38
CA HIS A 328 16.98 11.81 2.35
C HIS A 328 18.31 12.15 3.05
N LEU A 329 19.02 13.23 2.67
CA LEU A 329 20.34 13.55 3.24
C LEU A 329 20.43 14.85 4.05
N ALA A 330 19.49 15.80 3.89
CA ALA A 330 19.62 17.12 4.51
C ALA A 330 18.78 17.32 5.78
N ASP A 331 17.90 16.37 6.11
CA ASP A 331 16.71 16.68 6.91
C ASP A 331 16.64 15.90 8.23
N ASP A 332 17.61 15.04 8.56
CA ASP A 332 17.68 14.35 9.87
C ASP A 332 18.10 15.31 11.01
N ARG A 333 18.77 16.43 10.69
CA ARG A 333 19.25 17.42 11.67
C ARG A 333 18.14 18.19 12.39
N SER A 334 16.98 18.42 11.78
CA SER A 334 15.92 19.23 12.41
C SER A 334 15.11 18.47 13.47
N THR A 335 15.10 17.13 13.44
CA THR A 335 14.43 16.33 14.48
C THR A 335 15.36 15.91 15.61
N ALA A 336 16.68 15.90 15.38
CA ALA A 336 17.70 15.59 16.39
C ALA A 336 17.50 16.28 17.76
N PRO A 337 17.22 17.60 17.87
CA PRO A 337 17.02 18.22 19.17
C PRO A 337 15.77 17.70 19.91
N ALA A 338 14.68 17.42 19.19
CA ALA A 338 13.47 16.85 19.78
C ALA A 338 13.70 15.40 20.25
N ARG A 339 14.38 14.58 19.43
CA ARG A 339 14.80 13.22 19.79
C ARG A 339 15.65 13.22 21.07
N LYS A 340 16.65 14.09 21.11
CA LYS A 340 17.56 14.25 22.26
C LYS A 340 16.81 14.68 23.52
N LYS A 341 15.83 15.58 23.40
CA LYS A 341 14.98 16.01 24.53
C LYS A 341 14.17 14.84 25.12
N ILE A 342 13.54 14.02 24.28
CA ILE A 342 12.77 12.85 24.73
C ILE A 342 13.67 11.83 25.43
N ILE A 343 14.83 11.52 24.84
CA ILE A 343 15.76 10.55 25.42
C ILE A 343 16.34 11.05 26.75
N ARG A 344 16.72 12.32 26.84
CA ARG A 344 17.15 12.93 28.12
C ARG A 344 16.07 12.88 29.18
N ALA A 345 14.81 13.16 28.82
CA ALA A 345 13.70 13.06 29.76
C ALA A 345 13.51 11.62 30.26
N ALA A 346 13.59 10.63 29.36
CA ALA A 346 13.54 9.21 29.73
C ALA A 346 14.74 8.81 30.63
N LEU A 347 15.95 9.27 30.32
CA LEU A 347 17.15 9.05 31.14
C LEU A 347 16.97 9.57 32.56
N LEU A 348 16.36 10.76 32.72
CA LEU A 348 16.07 11.32 34.04
C LEU A 348 15.00 10.54 34.81
N SER A 349 14.07 9.88 34.12
CA SER A 349 13.09 8.99 34.76
C SER A 349 13.70 7.66 35.18
N TYR A 350 14.62 7.13 34.39
CA TYR A 350 15.36 5.88 34.65
C TYR A 350 16.73 6.09 35.31
N HIS A 351 16.97 7.26 35.91
CA HIS A 351 18.21 7.53 36.64
C HIS A 351 18.28 6.64 37.88
N PRO A 352 19.41 5.97 38.18
CA PRO A 352 19.52 5.02 39.28
C PRO A 352 19.00 5.58 40.61
N ASP A 353 19.40 6.79 41.02
CA ASP A 353 18.93 7.37 42.30
C ASP A 353 17.41 7.59 42.39
N ARG A 354 16.78 7.96 41.26
CA ARG A 354 15.33 8.22 41.23
C ARG A 354 14.57 6.91 41.09
N PHE A 355 15.06 6.04 40.23
CA PHE A 355 14.44 4.76 39.94
C PHE A 355 14.57 3.80 41.12
N ASP A 356 15.69 3.80 41.84
CA ASP A 356 15.84 3.00 43.06
C ASP A 356 14.77 3.36 44.09
N ARG A 357 14.43 4.64 44.28
CA ARG A 357 13.32 5.04 45.17
C ARG A 357 11.98 4.44 44.75
N LEU A 358 11.75 4.30 43.46
CA LEU A 358 10.56 3.63 42.91
C LEU A 358 10.63 2.11 43.15
N VAL A 359 11.79 1.49 42.93
CA VAL A 359 12.01 0.05 43.18
C VAL A 359 11.73 -0.33 44.64
N HIS A 360 12.09 0.52 45.61
CA HIS A 360 11.80 0.28 47.03
C HIS A 360 10.29 0.23 47.35
N ARG A 361 9.44 0.76 46.47
CA ARG A 361 7.98 0.71 46.60
C ARG A 361 7.35 -0.43 45.80
N VAL A 362 8.14 -1.18 45.04
CA VAL A 362 7.63 -2.32 44.26
C VAL A 362 7.31 -3.48 45.18
N LYS A 363 6.17 -4.14 44.94
CA LYS A 363 5.76 -5.33 45.67
C LYS A 363 6.83 -6.41 45.63
N ASP A 364 7.23 -6.93 46.79
CA ASP A 364 8.21 -8.03 46.85
C ASP A 364 7.55 -9.40 46.60
N ILE A 365 6.95 -9.55 45.41
CA ILE A 365 6.46 -10.83 44.89
C ILE A 365 7.46 -11.29 43.82
N ASP A 366 7.84 -12.58 43.84
CA ASP A 366 8.67 -13.22 42.80
C ASP A 366 9.95 -12.47 42.44
N LYS A 367 10.60 -11.85 43.43
CA LYS A 367 11.80 -11.02 43.25
C LYS A 367 11.57 -9.84 42.29
N ALA A 368 10.33 -9.36 42.19
CA ALA A 368 9.95 -8.19 41.39
C ALA A 368 10.83 -6.94 41.62
N PRO A 369 11.26 -6.56 42.84
CA PRO A 369 12.16 -5.41 43.00
C PRO A 369 13.53 -5.64 42.35
N GLN A 370 14.07 -6.86 42.44
CA GLN A 370 15.33 -7.22 41.78
C GLN A 370 15.18 -7.20 40.26
N LYS A 371 14.09 -7.78 39.73
CA LYS A 371 13.75 -7.71 38.30
C LYS A 371 13.57 -6.28 37.82
N ALA A 372 12.86 -5.44 38.57
CA ALA A 372 12.68 -4.03 38.26
C ALA A 372 14.02 -3.30 38.18
N LYS A 373 14.92 -3.56 39.13
CA LYS A 373 16.27 -2.99 39.14
C LYS A 373 17.09 -3.43 37.91
N GLU A 374 17.07 -4.71 37.57
CA GLU A 374 17.75 -5.24 36.37
C GLU A 374 17.21 -4.62 35.08
N TRP A 375 15.89 -4.52 34.94
CA TRP A 375 15.25 -3.92 33.76
C TRP A 375 15.50 -2.42 33.69
N GLY A 376 15.39 -1.71 34.81
CA GLY A 376 15.69 -0.28 34.89
C GLY A 376 17.14 0.02 34.53
N LEU A 377 18.08 -0.80 35.01
CA LEU A 377 19.49 -0.70 34.64
C LEU A 377 19.69 -0.94 33.14
N ARG A 378 19.05 -1.98 32.57
CA ARG A 378 19.13 -2.27 31.14
C ARG A 378 18.58 -1.13 30.28
N VAL A 379 17.44 -0.57 30.66
CA VAL A 379 16.85 0.60 29.99
C VAL A 379 17.79 1.79 30.08
N SER A 380 18.37 2.07 31.25
CA SER A 380 19.31 3.18 31.45
C SER A 380 20.56 3.05 30.56
N GLN A 381 21.14 1.84 30.46
CA GLN A 381 22.26 1.54 29.56
C GLN A 381 21.89 1.82 28.09
N VAL A 382 20.77 1.28 27.63
CA VAL A 382 20.30 1.47 26.24
C VAL A 382 20.00 2.94 25.95
N LEU A 383 19.41 3.67 26.89
CA LEU A 383 19.13 5.10 26.73
C LEU A 383 20.42 5.94 26.68
N ASN A 384 21.47 5.55 27.41
CA ASN A 384 22.78 6.20 27.33
C ASN A 384 23.45 5.94 25.98
N GLU A 385 23.42 4.70 25.48
CA GLU A 385 23.87 4.36 24.13
C GLU A 385 23.12 5.20 23.09
N LEU A 386 21.78 5.27 23.19
CA LEU A 386 20.96 6.08 22.29
C LEU A 386 21.31 7.57 22.34
N ASN A 387 21.55 8.12 23.53
CA ASN A 387 21.93 9.53 23.69
C ASN A 387 23.30 9.84 23.06
N GLN A 388 24.24 8.88 23.09
CA GLN A 388 25.56 9.02 22.43
C GLN A 388 25.46 8.93 20.90
N THR A 389 24.54 8.10 20.37
CA THR A 389 24.37 7.96 18.91
C THR A 389 23.68 9.13 18.20
N ILE A 390 23.16 10.11 18.96
CA ILE A 390 22.41 11.27 18.42
C ILE A 390 23.29 12.50 18.23
N ASP A 391 24.53 12.46 18.72
CA ASP A 391 25.58 13.43 18.41
C ASP A 391 26.18 13.17 17.02
#